data_AF-A0A2D8R2U8-F1
#
_entry.id   AF-A0A2D8R2U8-F1
#
_cell.length_a   1.000
_cell.length_b   1.000
_cell.length_c   1.000
_cell.angle_alpha   90.00
_cell.angle_beta   90.00
_cell.angle_gamma   90.00
#
_symmetry.space_group_name_H-M   'P 1'
#
loop_
_entity.id
_entity.type
_entity.pdbx_description
1 polymer ?
#
loop_
_entity_poly.entity_id
_entity_poly.type
_entity_poly.pdbx_seq_one_letter_code
_entity_poly.pdbx_strand_id
1 'polypeptide(L)'
;MKINRRAFVASLGGTAAVSLMTPDEKADALEHYMEDRLREANVLEGILREGKAQQYPTVAELEARNADLNRPYRGGAGALFVPRNDGDRKVNGQLRPLVPMPAKPTLLDFFKYRFSWTGHCLQSATRALKTGMREEVVLASLLHDVILSVMHPDHGWWGAQLLEPYVPEITTFAIRYHQTLRFYPDEEFGYVYPEGYLRVFGADYKPEPYLQRTYEFVRNHKWYEYPRLVTVNDLYAFDPNAKVSVEPFIDIIGRHFRQPKEGLGWDNSPSSHMWRTMIMPDRRL
;
A
#
# COMPACT_ATOMS: atom_id res chain seq x y z
N MET A 1 20.97 19.75 -7.47
CA MET A 1 21.92 19.53 -6.36
C MET A 1 22.66 20.85 -6.08
N LYS A 2 22.66 21.37 -4.84
CA LYS A 2 23.45 22.58 -4.51
C LYS A 2 24.90 22.17 -4.23
N ILE A 3 25.82 22.51 -5.11
CA ILE A 3 27.24 22.17 -4.96
C ILE A 3 27.91 23.18 -4.03
N ASN A 4 28.58 22.70 -2.97
CA ASN A 4 29.46 23.53 -2.16
C ASN A 4 30.73 23.85 -2.96
N ARG A 5 30.73 25.01 -3.61
CA ARG A 5 31.81 25.47 -4.50
C ARG A 5 33.17 25.56 -3.80
N ARG A 6 33.20 25.93 -2.52
CA ARG A 6 34.45 26.01 -1.76
C ARG A 6 35.06 24.62 -1.54
N ALA A 7 34.22 23.64 -1.22
CA ALA A 7 34.67 22.26 -1.05
C ALA A 7 35.16 21.63 -2.37
N PHE A 8 34.46 21.91 -3.48
CA PHE A 8 34.87 21.45 -4.82
C PHE A 8 36.21 22.07 -5.25
N VAL A 9 36.38 23.38 -5.09
CA VAL A 9 37.64 24.04 -5.46
C VAL A 9 38.79 23.58 -4.57
N ALA A 10 38.52 23.29 -3.29
CA ALA A 10 39.51 22.72 -2.39
C ALA A 10 39.93 21.29 -2.79
N SER A 11 38.99 20.44 -3.23
CA SER A 11 39.31 19.06 -3.68
C SER A 11 40.19 19.04 -4.94
N LEU A 12 40.16 20.10 -5.74
CA LEU A 12 41.02 20.27 -6.92
C LEU A 12 42.37 20.92 -6.61
N GLY A 13 42.74 21.07 -5.33
CA GLY A 13 44.01 21.69 -4.93
C GLY A 13 43.96 23.22 -4.79
N GLY A 14 42.76 23.81 -4.76
CA GLY A 14 42.55 25.23 -4.56
C GLY A 14 42.41 26.04 -5.86
N THR A 15 42.12 27.33 -5.71
CA THR A 15 41.80 28.23 -6.85
C THR A 15 42.93 28.36 -7.86
N ALA A 16 44.19 28.29 -7.42
CA ALA A 16 45.36 28.38 -8.29
C ALA A 16 45.45 27.17 -9.23
N ALA A 17 45.22 25.96 -8.73
CA ALA A 17 45.20 24.74 -9.54
C ALA A 17 44.04 24.76 -10.55
N VAL A 18 42.85 25.20 -10.12
CA VAL A 18 41.68 25.34 -11.01
C VAL A 18 41.90 26.39 -12.08
N SER A 19 42.64 27.47 -11.81
CA SER A 19 42.92 28.50 -12.83
C SER A 19 43.81 28.01 -13.98
N LEU A 20 44.60 26.95 -13.74
CA LEU A 20 45.48 26.34 -14.74
C LEU A 20 44.78 25.29 -15.61
N MET A 21 43.57 24.86 -15.22
CA MET A 21 42.77 23.88 -15.96
C MET A 21 42.04 24.53 -17.15
N THR A 22 41.96 23.80 -18.25
CA THR A 22 41.12 24.10 -19.40
C THR A 22 39.62 23.96 -19.06
N PRO A 23 38.71 24.50 -19.89
CA PRO A 23 37.27 24.33 -19.69
C PRO A 23 36.83 22.86 -19.64
N ASP A 24 37.41 22.01 -20.47
CA ASP A 24 37.05 20.59 -20.53
C ASP A 24 37.54 19.84 -19.28
N GLU A 25 38.78 20.09 -18.83
CA GLU A 25 39.30 19.52 -17.58
C GLU A 25 38.47 19.96 -16.35
N LYS A 26 37.91 21.17 -16.37
CA LYS A 26 37.00 21.63 -15.31
C LYS A 26 35.65 20.93 -15.35
N ALA A 27 35.15 20.63 -16.55
CA ALA A 27 33.89 19.90 -16.73
C ALA A 27 34.05 18.45 -16.25
N ASP A 28 35.12 17.77 -16.68
CA ASP A 28 35.45 16.40 -16.26
C ASP A 28 35.67 16.33 -14.75
N ALA A 29 36.41 17.28 -14.17
CA ALA A 29 36.61 17.35 -12.73
C ALA A 29 35.32 17.58 -11.94
N LEU A 30 34.38 18.36 -12.49
CA LEU A 30 33.07 18.59 -11.89
C LEU A 30 32.19 17.34 -11.97
N GLU A 31 32.19 16.65 -13.12
CA GLU A 31 31.47 15.39 -13.30
C GLU A 31 32.00 14.33 -12.34
N HIS A 32 33.32 14.14 -12.26
CA HIS A 32 33.95 13.18 -11.35
C HIS A 32 33.62 13.50 -9.87
N TYR A 33 33.67 14.78 -9.48
CA TYR A 33 33.28 15.20 -8.15
C TYR A 33 31.78 14.96 -7.87
N MET A 34 30.91 15.14 -8.87
CA MET A 34 29.49 14.86 -8.74
C MET A 34 29.20 13.36 -8.64
N GLU A 35 29.91 12.52 -9.40
CA GLU A 35 29.87 11.06 -9.26
C GLU A 35 30.34 10.62 -7.88
N ASP A 36 31.46 11.16 -7.39
CA ASP A 36 31.97 10.87 -6.05
C ASP A 36 30.99 11.28 -4.95
N ARG A 37 30.28 12.40 -5.12
CA ARG A 37 29.21 12.81 -4.20
C ARG A 37 27.98 11.91 -4.31
N LEU A 38 27.68 11.39 -5.49
CA LEU A 38 26.61 10.39 -5.68
C LEU A 38 26.98 9.05 -5.03
N ARG A 39 28.24 8.65 -5.13
CA ARG A 39 28.85 7.50 -4.45
C ARG A 39 28.86 7.65 -2.93
N GLU A 40 29.18 8.83 -2.42
CA GLU A 40 29.05 9.16 -0.99
C GLU A 40 27.59 9.22 -0.51
N ALA A 41 26.66 9.66 -1.37
CA ALA A 41 25.23 9.64 -1.09
C ALA A 41 24.60 8.24 -1.21
N ASN A 42 25.27 7.31 -1.89
CA ASN A 42 24.94 5.89 -1.85
C ASN A 42 25.26 5.36 -0.45
N VAL A 43 24.21 5.24 0.36
CA VAL A 43 24.22 4.64 1.71
C VAL A 43 25.02 3.32 1.74
N LEU A 44 25.01 2.55 0.64
CA LEU A 44 25.76 1.31 0.50
C LEU A 44 27.29 1.51 0.47
N GLU A 45 27.81 2.52 -0.24
CA GLU A 45 29.26 2.78 -0.32
C GLU A 45 29.79 3.46 0.95
N GLY A 46 28.96 4.29 1.62
CA GLY A 46 29.24 4.81 2.96
C GLY A 46 29.36 3.71 4.01
N ILE A 47 28.42 2.75 4.02
CA ILE A 47 28.48 1.54 4.86
C ILE A 47 29.73 0.70 4.55
N LEU A 48 30.11 0.58 3.28
CA LEU A 48 31.29 -0.19 2.87
C LEU A 48 32.62 0.51 3.21
N ARG A 49 32.67 1.85 3.23
CA ARG A 49 33.87 2.63 3.59
C ARG A 49 34.11 2.68 5.11
N GLU A 50 33.06 2.73 5.93
CA GLU A 50 33.18 2.61 7.41
C GLU A 50 33.56 1.18 7.85
N GLY A 51 33.38 0.19 6.97
CA GLY A 51 33.69 -1.23 7.18
C GLY A 51 35.18 -1.61 7.24
N LYS A 52 36.13 -0.67 7.31
CA LYS A 52 37.53 -1.03 7.63
C LYS A 52 37.77 -1.32 9.12
N ALA A 53 36.79 -1.08 10.00
CA ALA A 53 36.90 -1.43 11.42
C ALA A 53 35.60 -1.82 12.14
N GLN A 54 34.43 -1.83 11.48
CA GLN A 54 33.15 -2.06 12.16
C GLN A 54 32.61 -3.48 11.93
N GLN A 55 32.43 -4.20 13.04
CA GLN A 55 31.82 -5.53 13.12
C GLN A 55 30.44 -5.52 12.42
N TYR A 56 30.18 -6.51 11.57
CA TYR A 56 28.86 -6.69 10.94
C TYR A 56 27.78 -6.82 12.02
N PRO A 57 26.59 -6.22 11.85
CA PRO A 57 25.53 -6.35 12.83
C PRO A 57 25.11 -7.82 12.93
N THR A 58 24.98 -8.29 14.17
CA THR A 58 24.38 -9.58 14.50
C THR A 58 22.87 -9.54 14.21
N VAL A 59 22.26 -10.73 14.07
CA VAL A 59 20.79 -10.86 13.91
C VAL A 59 20.06 -10.21 15.09
N ALA A 60 20.58 -10.37 16.32
CA ALA A 60 20.00 -9.77 17.51
C ALA A 60 20.02 -8.23 17.47
N GLU A 61 21.10 -7.61 16.96
CA GLU A 61 21.16 -6.16 16.79
C GLU A 61 20.18 -5.66 15.71
N LEU A 62 19.96 -6.44 14.65
CA LEU A 62 18.94 -6.12 13.64
C LEU A 62 17.53 -6.23 14.22
N GLU A 63 17.26 -7.25 15.04
CA GLU A 63 15.98 -7.41 15.73
C GLU A 63 15.72 -6.26 16.72
N ALA A 64 16.72 -5.87 17.50
CA ALA A 64 16.63 -4.71 18.40
C ALA A 64 16.33 -3.41 17.64
N ARG A 65 16.97 -3.21 16.46
CA ARG A 65 16.68 -2.06 15.58
C ARG A 65 15.28 -2.11 14.99
N ASN A 66 14.75 -3.29 14.66
CA ASN A 66 13.38 -3.44 14.15
C ASN A 66 12.34 -3.21 15.26
N ALA A 67 12.70 -3.54 16.50
CA ALA A 67 11.87 -3.29 17.69
C ALA A 67 11.86 -1.83 18.15
N ASP A 68 12.70 -0.96 17.57
CA ASP A 68 12.69 0.47 17.86
C ASP A 68 11.48 1.17 17.22
N LEU A 69 10.59 1.63 18.10
CA LEU A 69 9.33 2.28 17.73
C LEU A 69 9.38 3.80 17.95
N ASN A 70 10.52 4.38 18.33
CA ASN A 70 10.74 5.82 18.46
C ASN A 70 10.81 6.56 17.11
N ARG A 71 10.07 6.07 16.12
CA ARG A 71 9.97 6.61 14.76
C ARG A 71 8.51 6.97 14.45
N PRO A 72 8.25 7.95 13.57
CA PRO A 72 6.89 8.37 13.24
C PRO A 72 6.18 7.44 12.23
N TYR A 73 6.90 6.54 11.55
CA TYR A 73 6.35 5.61 10.54
C TYR A 73 7.22 4.37 10.36
N ARG A 74 6.63 3.31 9.80
CA ARG A 74 7.33 2.07 9.37
C ARG A 74 7.81 2.19 7.92
N GLY A 75 8.66 1.27 7.48
CA GLY A 75 9.29 1.27 6.15
C GLY A 75 8.38 0.84 5.00
N GLY A 76 7.21 1.45 4.83
CA GLY A 76 6.29 1.13 3.74
C GLY A 76 5.27 2.24 3.47
N ALA A 77 4.36 1.98 2.54
CA ALA A 77 3.22 2.85 2.24
C ALA A 77 1.95 2.26 2.87
N GLY A 78 0.87 3.02 2.98
CA GLY A 78 -0.40 2.51 3.52
C GLY A 78 -0.60 2.69 5.03
N ALA A 79 -1.81 2.38 5.50
CA ALA A 79 -2.26 2.72 6.84
C ALA A 79 -1.58 1.89 7.96
N LEU A 80 -1.01 0.71 7.64
CA LEU A 80 -0.19 -0.06 8.58
C LEU A 80 1.18 0.55 8.82
N PHE A 81 1.71 1.21 7.79
CA PHE A 81 3.07 1.72 7.81
C PHE A 81 3.10 3.20 8.21
N VAL A 82 2.15 3.98 7.72
CA VAL A 82 2.05 5.43 7.93
C VAL A 82 0.73 5.77 8.62
N PRO A 83 0.60 5.52 9.92
CA PRO A 83 -0.61 5.86 10.66
C PRO A 83 -0.79 7.38 10.74
N ARG A 84 -2.00 7.84 10.42
CA ARG A 84 -2.33 9.27 10.30
C ARG A 84 -2.55 9.96 11.64
N ASN A 85 -3.20 9.30 12.59
CA ASN A 85 -3.60 9.87 13.87
C ASN A 85 -3.17 8.99 15.05
N ASP A 86 -3.02 9.61 16.22
CA ASP A 86 -2.91 8.90 17.50
C ASP A 86 -4.22 8.16 17.79
N GLY A 87 -4.13 6.93 18.32
CA GLY A 87 -5.30 6.10 18.66
C GLY A 87 -5.35 4.76 17.93
N ASP A 88 -5.05 4.72 16.63
CA ASP A 88 -5.06 3.49 15.83
C ASP A 88 -3.77 2.68 16.08
N ARG A 89 -2.62 3.25 15.72
CA ARG A 89 -1.30 2.59 15.80
C ARG A 89 -0.18 3.49 16.32
N LYS A 90 -0.55 4.64 16.90
CA LYS A 90 0.35 5.60 17.53
C LYS A 90 -0.10 6.01 18.94
N VAL A 91 0.87 6.31 19.80
CA VAL A 91 0.70 7.06 21.05
C VAL A 91 1.72 8.19 21.03
N ASN A 92 1.30 9.43 21.25
CA ASN A 92 2.19 10.58 21.35
C ASN A 92 3.14 10.70 20.13
N GLY A 93 2.62 10.42 18.92
CA GLY A 93 3.39 10.48 17.67
C GLY A 93 4.35 9.30 17.42
N GLN A 94 4.50 8.36 18.37
CA GLN A 94 5.34 7.17 18.24
C GLN A 94 4.53 5.93 17.88
N LEU A 95 5.14 4.97 17.19
CA LEU A 95 4.48 3.73 16.81
C LEU A 95 4.18 2.85 18.04
N ARG A 96 3.06 2.13 18.01
CA ARG A 96 2.78 1.06 18.99
C ARG A 96 3.31 -0.29 18.50
N PRO A 97 3.72 -1.19 19.42
CA PRO A 97 4.01 -2.57 19.09
C PRO A 97 2.79 -3.25 18.46
N LEU A 98 3.02 -4.07 17.43
CA LEU A 98 1.97 -4.89 16.84
C LEU A 98 1.90 -6.24 17.55
N VAL A 99 0.69 -6.76 17.69
CA VAL A 99 0.49 -8.12 18.20
C VAL A 99 1.11 -9.12 17.21
N PRO A 100 1.89 -10.11 17.68
CA PRO A 100 2.41 -11.16 16.82
C PRO A 100 1.30 -11.92 16.09
N MET A 101 1.53 -12.26 14.82
CA MET A 101 0.60 -13.11 14.07
C MET A 101 0.75 -14.58 14.49
N PRO A 102 -0.30 -15.40 14.37
CA PRO A 102 -0.18 -16.85 14.51
C PRO A 102 0.85 -17.44 13.52
N ALA A 103 1.36 -18.64 13.82
CA ALA A 103 2.34 -19.33 12.95
C ALA A 103 1.79 -19.63 11.54
N LYS A 104 0.48 -19.85 11.44
CA LYS A 104 -0.24 -20.07 10.17
C LYS A 104 -1.38 -19.06 10.03
N PRO A 105 -1.09 -17.80 9.66
CA PRO A 105 -2.08 -16.74 9.61
C PRO A 105 -3.27 -17.04 8.70
N THR A 106 -4.48 -16.83 9.19
CA THR A 106 -5.71 -16.90 8.41
C THR A 106 -6.19 -15.52 7.98
N LEU A 107 -7.12 -15.44 7.02
CA LEU A 107 -7.75 -14.16 6.64
C LEU A 107 -8.37 -13.45 7.86
N LEU A 108 -8.99 -14.20 8.77
CA LEU A 108 -9.60 -13.64 9.99
C LEU A 108 -8.54 -13.03 10.94
N ASP A 109 -7.34 -13.61 11.00
CA ASP A 109 -6.23 -13.03 11.76
C ASP A 109 -5.80 -11.68 11.17
N PHE A 110 -5.82 -11.53 9.84
CA PHE A 110 -5.52 -10.23 9.22
C PHE A 110 -6.58 -9.18 9.55
N PHE A 111 -7.87 -9.52 9.50
CA PHE A 111 -8.94 -8.62 9.96
C PHE A 111 -8.75 -8.18 11.41
N LYS A 112 -8.29 -9.10 12.27
CA LYS A 112 -8.10 -8.82 13.69
C LYS A 112 -6.85 -8.00 13.99
N TYR A 113 -5.74 -8.26 13.28
CA TYR A 113 -4.42 -7.80 13.72
C TYR A 113 -3.69 -6.87 12.76
N ARG A 114 -4.08 -6.78 11.48
CA ARG A 114 -3.27 -6.10 10.44
C ARG A 114 -4.05 -5.17 9.53
N PHE A 115 -5.24 -5.56 9.10
CA PHE A 115 -6.01 -4.73 8.20
C PHE A 115 -6.43 -3.42 8.86
N SER A 116 -6.40 -2.37 8.05
CA SER A 116 -7.05 -1.08 8.31
C SER A 116 -8.35 -1.01 7.53
N TRP A 117 -9.19 -0.01 7.78
CA TRP A 117 -10.46 0.19 7.07
C TRP A 117 -11.46 -0.99 7.20
N THR A 118 -11.25 -1.87 8.18
CA THR A 118 -12.08 -3.06 8.39
C THR A 118 -13.52 -2.70 8.71
N GLY A 119 -13.76 -1.63 9.47
CA GLY A 119 -15.11 -1.15 9.75
C GLY A 119 -15.90 -0.76 8.50
N HIS A 120 -15.24 -0.08 7.56
CA HIS A 120 -15.82 0.28 6.27
C HIS A 120 -16.10 -0.96 5.41
N CYS A 121 -15.10 -1.85 5.27
CA CYS A 121 -15.26 -3.10 4.52
C CYS A 121 -16.40 -3.98 5.07
N LEU A 122 -16.52 -4.08 6.40
CA LEU A 122 -17.57 -4.85 7.06
C LEU A 122 -18.96 -4.22 6.85
N GLN A 123 -19.07 -2.88 6.85
CA GLN A 123 -20.32 -2.20 6.52
C GLN A 123 -20.72 -2.44 5.06
N SER A 124 -19.78 -2.30 4.13
CA SER A 124 -19.98 -2.54 2.69
C SER A 124 -20.48 -3.98 2.44
N ALA A 125 -19.80 -4.97 3.02
CA ALA A 125 -20.22 -6.38 2.95
C ALA A 125 -21.58 -6.64 3.63
N THR A 126 -21.87 -5.98 4.75
CA THR A 126 -23.15 -6.13 5.46
C THR A 126 -24.30 -5.62 4.59
N ARG A 127 -24.12 -4.50 3.89
CA ARG A 127 -25.10 -3.99 2.95
C ARG A 127 -25.30 -4.95 1.79
N ALA A 128 -24.22 -5.43 1.18
CA ALA A 128 -24.27 -6.43 0.11
C ALA A 128 -25.05 -7.68 0.52
N LEU A 129 -24.78 -8.20 1.72
CA LEU A 129 -25.46 -9.37 2.28
C LEU A 129 -26.96 -9.11 2.52
N LYS A 130 -27.31 -7.99 3.16
CA LYS A 130 -28.72 -7.63 3.45
C LYS A 130 -29.55 -7.38 2.20
N THR A 131 -28.92 -6.99 1.10
CA THR A 131 -29.59 -6.75 -0.18
C THR A 131 -29.65 -7.99 -1.07
N GLY A 132 -29.24 -9.16 -0.57
CA GLY A 132 -29.35 -10.43 -1.28
C GLY A 132 -28.40 -10.56 -2.47
N MET A 133 -27.30 -9.81 -2.47
CA MET A 133 -26.29 -9.92 -3.53
C MET A 133 -25.59 -11.29 -3.48
N ARG A 134 -25.02 -11.68 -4.62
CA ARG A 134 -24.22 -12.90 -4.73
C ARG A 134 -23.08 -12.93 -3.71
N GLU A 135 -22.75 -14.12 -3.22
CA GLU A 135 -21.66 -14.31 -2.24
C GLU A 135 -20.31 -13.80 -2.75
N GLU A 136 -20.02 -13.91 -4.05
CA GLU A 136 -18.77 -13.37 -4.63
C GLU A 136 -18.69 -11.83 -4.57
N VAL A 137 -19.85 -11.15 -4.65
CA VAL A 137 -19.96 -9.69 -4.49
C VAL A 137 -19.89 -9.32 -3.02
N VAL A 138 -20.53 -10.07 -2.13
CA VAL A 138 -20.41 -9.89 -0.67
C VAL A 138 -18.94 -10.02 -0.25
N LEU A 139 -18.24 -11.04 -0.75
CA LEU A 139 -16.83 -11.25 -0.49
C LEU A 139 -15.97 -10.14 -1.09
N ALA A 140 -16.28 -9.67 -2.30
CA ALA A 140 -15.58 -8.53 -2.90
C ALA A 140 -15.75 -7.25 -2.07
N SER A 141 -16.97 -6.93 -1.65
CA SER A 141 -17.26 -5.81 -0.75
C SER A 141 -16.55 -5.95 0.61
N LEU A 142 -16.37 -7.16 1.12
CA LEU A 142 -15.63 -7.41 2.35
C LEU A 142 -14.12 -7.16 2.21
N LEU A 143 -13.57 -7.31 1.00
CA LEU A 143 -12.13 -7.35 0.79
C LEU A 143 -11.57 -6.20 -0.07
N HIS A 144 -12.41 -5.41 -0.73
CA HIS A 144 -11.97 -4.45 -1.74
C HIS A 144 -10.89 -3.46 -1.26
N ASP A 145 -10.98 -3.03 0.00
CA ASP A 145 -10.13 -1.98 0.57
C ASP A 145 -9.14 -2.46 1.64
N VAL A 146 -9.05 -3.76 1.92
CA VAL A 146 -8.11 -4.27 2.94
C VAL A 146 -6.66 -3.97 2.58
N ILE A 147 -6.38 -3.81 1.28
CA ILE A 147 -5.06 -3.46 0.75
C ILE A 147 -4.63 -2.02 1.08
N LEU A 148 -5.54 -1.14 1.50
CA LEU A 148 -5.19 0.21 1.99
C LEU A 148 -4.24 0.16 3.20
N SER A 149 -4.16 -0.99 3.86
CA SER A 149 -3.13 -1.31 4.85
C SER A 149 -1.70 -1.19 4.30
N VAL A 150 -1.50 -1.48 3.00
CA VAL A 150 -0.22 -1.51 2.28
C VAL A 150 -0.09 -0.41 1.22
N MET A 151 -1.16 -0.04 0.52
CA MET A 151 -1.09 0.98 -0.54
C MET A 151 -2.44 1.65 -0.78
N HIS A 152 -2.45 2.98 -0.98
CA HIS A 152 -3.68 3.74 -1.28
C HIS A 152 -3.91 4.03 -2.77
N PRO A 153 -2.91 4.53 -3.53
CA PRO A 153 -3.07 4.72 -4.97
C PRO A 153 -3.33 3.39 -5.67
N ASP A 154 -4.26 3.39 -6.62
CA ASP A 154 -4.63 2.19 -7.39
C ASP A 154 -4.95 0.96 -6.53
N HIS A 155 -5.57 1.17 -5.36
CA HIS A 155 -5.93 0.12 -4.41
C HIS A 155 -6.78 -0.99 -5.05
N GLY A 156 -7.65 -0.71 -6.02
CA GLY A 156 -8.39 -1.76 -6.74
C GLY A 156 -7.44 -2.79 -7.38
N TRP A 157 -6.40 -2.31 -8.08
CA TRP A 157 -5.40 -3.17 -8.72
C TRP A 157 -4.52 -3.90 -7.70
N TRP A 158 -4.00 -3.17 -6.71
CA TRP A 158 -3.19 -3.78 -5.65
C TRP A 158 -3.99 -4.83 -4.86
N GLY A 159 -5.26 -4.56 -4.56
CA GLY A 159 -6.15 -5.46 -3.84
C GLY A 159 -6.48 -6.71 -4.64
N ALA A 160 -6.74 -6.55 -5.94
CA ALA A 160 -6.92 -7.68 -6.83
C ALA A 160 -5.65 -8.55 -6.89
N GLN A 161 -4.46 -7.95 -7.04
CA GLN A 161 -3.19 -8.70 -7.04
C GLN A 161 -2.94 -9.44 -5.72
N LEU A 162 -3.28 -8.84 -4.58
CA LEU A 162 -3.18 -9.49 -3.27
C LEU A 162 -4.05 -10.75 -3.21
N LEU A 163 -5.29 -10.65 -3.69
CA LEU A 163 -6.37 -11.60 -3.38
C LEU A 163 -6.63 -12.64 -4.47
N GLU A 164 -6.28 -12.35 -5.73
CA GLU A 164 -6.48 -13.23 -6.89
C GLU A 164 -6.06 -14.70 -6.70
N PRO A 165 -4.96 -15.02 -5.98
CA PRO A 165 -4.62 -16.42 -5.74
C PRO A 165 -5.61 -17.18 -4.83
N TYR A 166 -6.49 -16.47 -4.12
CA TYR A 166 -7.29 -17.03 -3.02
C TYR A 166 -8.80 -16.90 -3.22
N VAL A 167 -9.28 -16.12 -4.19
CA VAL A 167 -10.71 -15.85 -4.38
C VAL A 167 -11.16 -16.17 -5.81
N PRO A 168 -12.47 -16.31 -6.07
CA PRO A 168 -12.98 -16.54 -7.43
C PRO A 168 -12.64 -15.38 -8.38
N GLU A 169 -12.50 -15.67 -9.67
CA GLU A 169 -12.17 -14.69 -10.71
C GLU A 169 -13.16 -13.51 -10.74
N ILE A 170 -14.46 -13.78 -10.51
CA ILE A 170 -15.50 -12.75 -10.40
C ILE A 170 -15.22 -11.80 -9.23
N THR A 171 -14.84 -12.33 -8.06
CA THR A 171 -14.47 -11.52 -6.89
C THR A 171 -13.24 -10.68 -7.18
N THR A 172 -12.21 -11.26 -7.81
CA THR A 172 -11.02 -10.52 -8.25
C THR A 172 -11.38 -9.40 -9.22
N PHE A 173 -12.22 -9.67 -10.22
CA PHE A 173 -12.66 -8.68 -11.20
C PHE A 173 -13.43 -7.53 -10.54
N ALA A 174 -14.34 -7.86 -9.61
CA ALA A 174 -15.11 -6.88 -8.86
C ALA A 174 -14.19 -5.97 -8.02
N ILE A 175 -13.23 -6.55 -7.29
CA ILE A 175 -12.22 -5.80 -6.52
C ILE A 175 -11.33 -4.97 -7.44
N ARG A 176 -10.88 -5.51 -8.58
CA ARG A 176 -9.94 -4.80 -9.46
C ARG A 176 -10.50 -3.48 -9.98
N TYR A 177 -11.79 -3.49 -10.34
CA TYR A 177 -12.37 -2.41 -11.13
C TYR A 177 -13.34 -1.51 -10.37
N HIS A 178 -13.73 -1.84 -9.13
CA HIS A 178 -14.62 -0.99 -8.33
C HIS A 178 -14.08 0.45 -8.19
N GLN A 179 -12.76 0.60 -8.04
CA GLN A 179 -12.11 1.91 -7.93
C GLN A 179 -12.31 2.75 -9.19
N THR A 180 -12.22 2.19 -10.40
CA THR A 180 -12.42 2.97 -11.63
C THR A 180 -13.86 3.47 -11.72
N LEU A 181 -14.82 2.59 -11.39
CA LEU A 181 -16.24 2.88 -11.52
C LEU A 181 -16.73 3.98 -10.58
N ARG A 182 -16.00 4.27 -9.50
CA ARG A 182 -16.32 5.36 -8.57
C ARG A 182 -16.44 6.73 -9.24
N PHE A 183 -15.75 6.93 -10.36
CA PHE A 183 -15.72 8.19 -11.09
C PHE A 183 -16.82 8.34 -12.14
N TYR A 184 -17.60 7.29 -12.41
CA TYR A 184 -18.61 7.26 -13.46
C TYR A 184 -19.98 7.01 -12.83
N PRO A 185 -20.91 8.00 -12.86
CA PRO A 185 -22.27 7.81 -12.39
C PRO A 185 -22.98 6.73 -13.21
N ASP A 186 -23.92 6.04 -12.57
CA ASP A 186 -24.74 5.00 -13.17
C ASP A 186 -26.09 4.92 -12.44
N GLU A 187 -27.09 5.60 -12.98
CA GLU A 187 -28.44 5.70 -12.38
C GLU A 187 -29.18 4.36 -12.36
N GLU A 188 -28.87 3.44 -13.30
CA GLU A 188 -29.46 2.09 -13.33
C GLU A 188 -29.14 1.31 -12.05
N PHE A 189 -27.97 1.57 -11.47
CA PHE A 189 -27.52 0.99 -10.20
C PHE A 189 -27.71 1.93 -9.00
N GLY A 190 -28.37 3.07 -9.19
CA GLY A 190 -28.57 4.09 -8.16
C GLY A 190 -27.27 4.79 -7.71
N TYR A 191 -26.22 4.76 -8.54
CA TYR A 191 -24.93 5.36 -8.24
C TYR A 191 -24.82 6.76 -8.84
N VAL A 192 -25.10 7.79 -8.05
CA VAL A 192 -24.84 9.19 -8.46
C VAL A 192 -23.41 9.57 -8.11
N TYR A 193 -22.80 10.46 -8.91
CA TYR A 193 -21.45 10.93 -8.63
C TYR A 193 -21.42 11.63 -7.25
N PRO A 194 -20.60 11.15 -6.29
CA PRO A 194 -20.65 11.68 -4.93
C PRO A 194 -20.23 13.16 -4.87
N GLU A 195 -21.02 14.01 -4.19
CA GLU A 195 -20.66 15.43 -4.00
C GLU A 195 -19.29 15.57 -3.31
N GLY A 196 -18.98 14.67 -2.37
CA GLY A 196 -17.68 14.63 -1.70
C GLY A 196 -16.50 14.53 -2.67
N TYR A 197 -16.67 13.91 -3.84
CA TYR A 197 -15.62 13.80 -4.84
C TYR A 197 -15.37 15.13 -5.56
N LEU A 198 -16.37 16.00 -5.69
CA LEU A 198 -16.17 17.36 -6.18
C LEU A 198 -15.27 18.16 -5.23
N ARG A 199 -15.39 17.92 -3.92
CA ARG A 199 -14.56 18.58 -2.90
C ARG A 199 -13.12 18.04 -2.87
N VAL A 200 -12.95 16.74 -3.14
CA VAL A 200 -11.64 16.08 -3.10
C VAL A 200 -10.85 16.26 -4.39
N PHE A 201 -11.50 16.12 -5.55
CA PHE A 201 -10.83 16.14 -6.85
C PHE A 201 -11.00 17.45 -7.63
N GLY A 202 -12.03 18.24 -7.31
CA GLY A 202 -12.41 19.42 -8.08
C GLY A 202 -13.55 19.13 -9.07
N ALA A 203 -14.31 20.17 -9.40
CA ALA A 203 -15.47 20.06 -10.31
C ALA A 203 -15.08 19.81 -11.77
N ASP A 204 -13.85 20.13 -12.15
CA ASP A 204 -13.28 19.96 -13.49
C ASP A 204 -12.38 18.72 -13.61
N TYR A 205 -12.31 17.90 -12.54
CA TYR A 205 -11.55 16.66 -12.57
C TYR A 205 -12.03 15.73 -13.68
N LYS A 206 -11.06 15.19 -14.43
CA LYS A 206 -11.28 14.15 -15.42
C LYS A 206 -10.44 12.94 -15.05
N PRO A 207 -11.01 11.72 -15.01
CA PRO A 207 -10.23 10.52 -14.80
C PRO A 207 -9.08 10.41 -15.80
N GLU A 208 -7.93 9.92 -15.33
CA GLU A 208 -6.76 9.72 -16.19
C GLU A 208 -7.07 8.83 -17.41
N PRO A 209 -6.34 8.96 -18.53
CA PRO A 209 -6.65 8.20 -19.75
C PRO A 209 -6.73 6.68 -19.56
N TYR A 210 -5.98 6.10 -18.61
CA TYR A 210 -6.06 4.67 -18.32
C TYR A 210 -7.36 4.29 -17.60
N LEU A 211 -7.90 5.17 -16.75
CA LEU A 211 -9.19 4.98 -16.08
C LEU A 211 -10.34 5.04 -17.07
N GLN A 212 -10.27 5.94 -18.05
CA GLN A 212 -11.26 6.03 -19.14
C GLN A 212 -11.31 4.74 -19.97
N ARG A 213 -10.16 4.26 -20.44
CA ARG A 213 -10.07 2.97 -21.14
C ARG A 213 -10.54 1.80 -20.28
N THR A 214 -10.20 1.82 -18.99
CA THR A 214 -10.65 0.78 -18.05
C THR A 214 -12.17 0.81 -17.90
N TYR A 215 -12.77 1.99 -17.78
CA TYR A 215 -14.23 2.13 -17.71
C TYR A 215 -14.91 1.59 -18.98
N GLU A 216 -14.42 1.95 -20.17
CA GLU A 216 -14.95 1.44 -21.43
C GLU A 216 -14.87 -0.09 -21.51
N PHE A 217 -13.72 -0.66 -21.14
CA PHE A 217 -13.55 -2.12 -21.08
C PHE A 217 -14.54 -2.78 -20.10
N VAL A 218 -14.61 -2.26 -18.87
CA VAL A 218 -15.45 -2.83 -17.79
C VAL A 218 -16.93 -2.70 -18.14
N ARG A 219 -17.36 -1.57 -18.72
CA ARG A 219 -18.75 -1.31 -19.13
C ARG A 219 -19.27 -2.29 -20.17
N ASN A 220 -18.38 -2.80 -21.02
CA ASN A 220 -18.68 -3.79 -22.05
C ASN A 220 -18.43 -5.23 -21.60
N HIS A 221 -17.93 -5.45 -20.38
CA HIS A 221 -17.65 -6.78 -19.88
C HIS A 221 -18.91 -7.45 -19.32
N LYS A 222 -19.06 -8.77 -19.53
CA LYS A 222 -20.20 -9.57 -19.02
C LYS A 222 -20.38 -9.52 -17.50
N TRP A 223 -19.36 -9.08 -16.77
CA TRP A 223 -19.35 -8.94 -15.31
C TRP A 223 -19.44 -7.48 -14.85
N TYR A 224 -19.84 -6.54 -15.71
CA TYR A 224 -19.95 -5.11 -15.38
C TYR A 224 -20.68 -4.84 -14.05
N GLU A 225 -21.78 -5.56 -13.83
CA GLU A 225 -22.61 -5.43 -12.63
C GLU A 225 -21.82 -5.60 -11.34
N TYR A 226 -20.89 -6.55 -11.26
CA TYR A 226 -20.26 -6.93 -9.98
C TYR A 226 -19.33 -5.86 -9.38
N PRO A 227 -18.33 -5.29 -10.09
CA PRO A 227 -17.58 -4.15 -9.58
C PRO A 227 -18.50 -2.94 -9.32
N ARG A 228 -19.56 -2.74 -10.12
CA ARG A 228 -20.51 -1.63 -9.92
C ARG A 228 -21.26 -1.76 -8.60
N LEU A 229 -21.74 -2.96 -8.26
CA LEU A 229 -22.38 -3.24 -6.97
C LEU A 229 -21.39 -3.05 -5.80
N VAL A 230 -20.12 -3.41 -5.97
CA VAL A 230 -19.08 -3.10 -4.96
C VAL A 230 -18.93 -1.59 -4.78
N THR A 231 -18.85 -0.81 -5.86
CA THR A 231 -18.79 0.67 -5.81
C THR A 231 -20.00 1.28 -5.10
N VAL A 232 -21.21 0.75 -5.34
CA VAL A 232 -22.42 1.17 -4.63
C VAL A 232 -22.32 0.88 -3.13
N ASN A 233 -21.88 -0.32 -2.75
CA ASN A 233 -21.78 -0.69 -1.34
C ASN A 233 -20.66 0.06 -0.61
N ASP A 234 -19.55 0.34 -1.28
CA ASP A 234 -18.46 1.21 -0.80
C ASP A 234 -19.02 2.60 -0.43
N LEU A 235 -19.71 3.29 -1.34
CA LEU A 235 -20.22 4.64 -1.09
C LEU A 235 -21.11 4.79 0.16
N TYR A 236 -21.91 3.77 0.47
CA TYR A 236 -22.88 3.82 1.58
C TYR A 236 -22.37 3.24 2.89
N ALA A 237 -21.07 2.97 3.02
CA ALA A 237 -20.47 2.25 4.16
C ALA A 237 -19.61 3.16 5.07
N PHE A 238 -20.14 4.30 5.50
CA PHE A 238 -19.42 5.30 6.32
C PHE A 238 -20.17 5.73 7.59
N ASP A 239 -21.06 4.90 8.15
CA ASP A 239 -21.71 5.21 9.43
C ASP A 239 -20.69 5.08 10.58
N PRO A 240 -20.36 6.18 11.29
CA PRO A 240 -19.38 6.15 12.38
C PRO A 240 -19.86 5.39 13.61
N ASN A 241 -21.17 5.13 13.74
CA ASN A 241 -21.78 4.45 14.89
C ASN A 241 -22.13 2.99 14.59
N ALA A 242 -21.85 2.50 13.37
CA ALA A 242 -22.18 1.14 12.98
C ALA A 242 -21.44 0.11 13.84
N LYS A 243 -22.20 -0.84 14.39
CA LYS A 243 -21.64 -2.04 15.02
C LYS A 243 -21.39 -3.08 13.95
N VAL A 244 -20.12 -3.33 13.69
CA VAL A 244 -19.67 -4.27 12.66
C VAL A 244 -19.14 -5.55 13.28
N SER A 245 -19.34 -6.67 12.60
CA SER A 245 -18.78 -7.98 12.98
C SER A 245 -18.42 -8.76 11.72
N VAL A 246 -17.35 -9.53 11.79
CA VAL A 246 -16.94 -10.46 10.72
C VAL A 246 -17.77 -11.74 10.72
N GLU A 247 -18.44 -12.05 11.83
CA GLU A 247 -19.16 -13.32 12.04
C GLU A 247 -20.14 -13.69 10.92
N PRO A 248 -20.97 -12.76 10.37
CA PRO A 248 -21.90 -13.10 9.30
C PRO A 248 -21.23 -13.58 8.00
N PHE A 249 -19.93 -13.33 7.85
CA PHE A 249 -19.18 -13.64 6.63
C PHE A 249 -18.30 -14.88 6.77
N ILE A 250 -18.20 -15.50 7.95
CA ILE A 250 -17.31 -16.65 8.19
C ILE A 250 -17.62 -17.80 7.22
N ASP A 251 -18.89 -18.13 7.02
CA ASP A 251 -19.29 -19.21 6.10
C ASP A 251 -19.02 -18.86 4.64
N ILE A 252 -19.25 -17.59 4.24
CA ILE A 252 -18.93 -17.09 2.90
C ILE A 252 -17.43 -17.17 2.65
N ILE A 253 -16.60 -16.76 3.62
CA ILE A 253 -15.14 -16.91 3.56
C ILE A 253 -14.78 -18.39 3.43
N GLY A 254 -15.38 -19.27 4.24
CA GLY A 254 -15.10 -20.71 4.19
C GLY A 254 -15.42 -21.37 2.86
N ARG A 255 -16.44 -20.89 2.13
CA ARG A 255 -16.83 -21.39 0.81
C ARG A 255 -15.98 -20.85 -0.33
N HIS A 256 -15.56 -19.59 -0.26
CA HIS A 256 -15.01 -18.87 -1.41
C HIS A 256 -13.54 -18.46 -1.27
N PHE A 257 -13.00 -18.42 -0.06
CA PHE A 257 -11.60 -18.08 0.17
C PHE A 257 -10.74 -19.34 0.34
N ARG A 258 -9.81 -19.56 -0.59
CA ARG A 258 -8.84 -20.65 -0.56
C ARG A 258 -7.73 -20.35 0.45
N GLN A 259 -8.00 -20.63 1.72
CA GLN A 259 -7.00 -20.48 2.79
C GLN A 259 -5.82 -21.47 2.60
N PRO A 260 -4.57 -21.01 2.47
CA PRO A 260 -3.41 -21.90 2.39
C PRO A 260 -3.14 -22.65 3.70
N LYS A 261 -2.67 -23.90 3.62
CA LYS A 261 -2.39 -24.79 4.78
C LYS A 261 -1.17 -24.34 5.58
N GLU A 262 -0.28 -23.61 4.93
CA GLU A 262 0.94 -23.01 5.46
C GLU A 262 0.65 -21.68 6.17
N GLY A 263 -0.51 -21.07 5.91
CA GLY A 263 -0.87 -19.72 6.33
C GLY A 263 -0.54 -18.67 5.27
N LEU A 264 -1.33 -17.60 5.24
CA LEU A 264 -1.16 -16.51 4.28
C LEU A 264 0.24 -15.89 4.42
N GLY A 265 0.97 -15.82 3.32
CA GLY A 265 2.34 -15.30 3.27
C GLY A 265 3.44 -16.35 3.42
N TRP A 266 3.09 -17.58 3.80
CA TRP A 266 4.04 -18.71 3.87
C TRP A 266 3.79 -19.78 2.81
N ASP A 267 2.81 -19.53 1.94
CA ASP A 267 2.55 -20.28 0.73
C ASP A 267 3.44 -19.80 -0.44
N ASN A 268 3.24 -20.40 -1.62
CA ASN A 268 4.02 -20.11 -2.84
C ASN A 268 3.23 -19.26 -3.86
N SER A 269 2.21 -18.51 -3.42
CA SER A 269 1.44 -17.67 -4.33
C SER A 269 2.23 -16.43 -4.75
N PRO A 270 1.91 -15.82 -5.90
CA PRO A 270 2.61 -14.62 -6.35
C PRO A 270 2.44 -13.44 -5.39
N SER A 271 1.41 -13.43 -4.53
CA SER A 271 1.15 -12.36 -3.56
C SER A 271 1.62 -12.66 -2.13
N SER A 272 2.26 -13.81 -1.85
CA SER A 272 2.74 -14.17 -0.50
C SER A 272 3.65 -13.11 0.12
N HIS A 273 4.44 -12.41 -0.70
CA HIS A 273 5.30 -11.32 -0.23
C HIS A 273 4.50 -10.16 0.37
N MET A 274 3.33 -9.81 -0.20
CA MET A 274 2.47 -8.73 0.30
C MET A 274 1.89 -9.08 1.68
N TRP A 275 1.53 -10.34 1.91
CA TRP A 275 1.12 -10.83 3.23
C TRP A 275 2.27 -10.77 4.23
N ARG A 276 3.48 -11.21 3.87
CA ARG A 276 4.67 -11.11 4.76
C ARG A 276 5.02 -9.67 5.11
N THR A 277 4.86 -8.74 4.18
CA THR A 277 5.02 -7.31 4.41
C THR A 277 4.06 -6.81 5.49
N MET A 278 2.81 -7.29 5.52
CA MET A 278 1.87 -6.98 6.60
C MET A 278 2.16 -7.74 7.90
N ILE A 279 2.63 -8.99 7.86
CA ILE A 279 2.99 -9.76 9.06
C ILE A 279 4.12 -9.05 9.82
N MET A 280 5.11 -8.56 9.08
CA MET A 280 6.39 -8.08 9.59
C MET A 280 6.73 -6.66 9.09
N PRO A 281 5.86 -5.67 9.34
CA PRO A 281 5.96 -4.35 8.71
C PRO A 281 7.12 -3.51 9.28
N ASP A 282 7.72 -3.96 10.39
CA ASP A 282 8.86 -3.32 11.02
C ASP A 282 10.22 -3.86 10.52
N ARG A 283 10.23 -4.91 9.70
CA ARG A 283 11.45 -5.45 9.06
C ARG A 283 11.93 -4.52 7.94
N ARG A 284 13.24 -4.56 7.66
CA ARG A 284 13.91 -3.76 6.62
C ARG A 284 14.23 -4.53 5.32
N LEU A 285 13.84 -5.81 5.25
CA LEU A 285 14.03 -6.67 4.07
C LEU A 285 13.13 -6.22 2.91
#